data_AF-A0A1I0NP59-F1
#
_entry.id   AF-A0A1I0NP59-F1
#
_cell.length_a   1.000
_cell.length_b   1.000
_cell.length_c   1.000
_cell.angle_alpha   90.00
_cell.angle_beta   90.00
_cell.angle_gamma   90.00
#
_symmetry.space_group_name_H-M   'P 1'
#
loop_
_entity.id
_entity.type
_entity.pdbx_description
1 polymer ?
#
loop_
_entity_poly.entity_id
_entity_poly.type
_entity_poly.pdbx_seq_one_letter_code
_entity_poly.pdbx_strand_id
1 'polypeptide(L)'
;MTDQATTDEDLTDFLILRSLDEPITADELEAAGEQSGQALSELRDEDVAIRWVESEVMTDEDGRVTGTFCHYRAEGEDAIREHADRAGLPATRIDRRGAPLEGE
;
A
#
# COMPACT_ATOMS: atom_id res chain seq x y z
N MET A 1 24.84 -8.82 -22.48
CA MET A 1 23.65 -9.34 -21.78
C MET A 1 23.43 -8.40 -20.62
N THR A 2 22.61 -7.37 -20.82
CA THR A 2 22.28 -6.44 -19.74
C THR A 2 21.18 -7.11 -18.95
N ASP A 3 21.54 -7.63 -17.78
CA ASP A 3 20.62 -8.01 -16.71
C ASP A 3 19.88 -6.73 -16.32
N GLN A 4 18.68 -6.53 -16.88
CA GLN A 4 17.80 -5.47 -16.44
C GLN A 4 17.13 -6.01 -15.18
N ALA A 5 17.83 -5.91 -14.06
CA ALA A 5 17.18 -5.89 -12.76
C ALA A 5 16.15 -4.75 -12.84
N THR A 6 14.87 -5.09 -12.75
CA THR A 6 13.75 -4.15 -12.71
C THR A 6 14.13 -3.02 -11.76
N THR A 7 14.44 -1.86 -12.32
CA THR A 7 14.91 -0.73 -11.52
C THR A 7 13.65 -0.06 -10.96
N ASP A 8 13.77 0.62 -9.82
CA ASP A 8 12.66 1.34 -9.18
C ASP A 8 11.88 2.26 -10.15
N GLU A 9 12.52 2.66 -11.25
CA GLU A 9 11.96 3.46 -12.34
C GLU A 9 10.96 2.73 -13.26
N ASP A 10 10.96 1.39 -13.28
CA ASP A 10 10.00 0.58 -14.06
C ASP A 10 8.73 0.27 -13.28
N LEU A 11 8.72 0.52 -11.96
CA LEU A 11 7.57 0.25 -11.11
C LEU A 11 6.54 1.36 -11.23
N THR A 12 5.28 0.95 -11.30
CA THR A 12 4.15 1.87 -11.32
C THR A 12 3.77 2.24 -9.90
N ASP A 13 3.58 3.53 -9.64
CA ASP A 13 3.03 4.03 -8.38
C ASP A 13 1.53 3.72 -8.29
N PHE A 14 1.14 3.06 -7.19
CA PHE A 14 -0.24 2.73 -6.84
C PHE A 14 -0.61 3.36 -5.50
N LEU A 15 -1.80 3.93 -5.47
CA LEU A 15 -2.42 4.54 -4.30
C LEU A 15 -3.52 3.61 -3.82
N ILE A 16 -3.40 3.16 -2.58
CA ILE A 16 -4.33 2.24 -1.95
C ILE A 16 -5.05 2.99 -0.85
N LEU A 17 -6.35 3.20 -1.02
CA LEU A 17 -7.20 3.71 0.04
C LEU A 17 -7.90 2.55 0.72
N ARG A 18 -7.68 2.43 2.03
CA ARG A 18 -8.40 1.54 2.93
C ARG A 18 -9.28 2.40 3.83
N SER A 19 -10.49 2.68 3.38
CA SER A 19 -11.49 3.35 4.21
C SER A 19 -12.19 2.33 5.09
N LEU A 20 -12.24 2.60 6.39
CA LEU A 20 -12.92 1.78 7.38
C LEU A 20 -14.29 2.41 7.66
N ASP A 21 -15.36 1.62 7.52
CA ASP A 21 -16.71 2.05 7.92
C ASP A 21 -16.80 2.27 9.44
N GLU A 22 -16.09 1.44 10.20
CA GLU A 22 -15.99 1.55 11.65
C GLU A 22 -14.57 1.99 12.04
N PRO A 23 -14.43 3.12 12.76
CA PRO A 23 -13.12 3.62 13.09
C PRO A 23 -12.46 2.74 14.15
N ILE A 24 -11.18 2.43 13.93
CA ILE A 24 -10.38 1.57 14.82
C ILE A 24 -9.45 2.41 15.70
N THR A 25 -8.83 1.77 16.69
CA THR A 25 -7.81 2.39 17.54
C THR A 25 -6.44 2.36 16.86
N ALA A 26 -5.50 3.15 17.37
CA ALA A 26 -4.11 3.12 16.89
C ALA A 26 -3.44 1.74 17.09
N ASP A 27 -3.84 0.99 18.11
CA ASP A 27 -3.32 -0.35 18.41
C ASP A 27 -3.76 -1.37 17.33
N GLU A 28 -5.05 -1.37 16.99
CA GLU A 28 -5.60 -2.18 15.89
C GLU A 28 -4.95 -1.82 14.55
N LEU A 29 -4.68 -0.53 14.33
CA LEU A 29 -3.97 -0.06 13.16
C LEU A 29 -2.52 -0.54 13.13
N GLU A 30 -1.81 -0.53 14.26
CA GLU A 30 -0.45 -1.06 14.37
C GLU A 30 -0.42 -2.54 13.96
N ALA A 31 -1.33 -3.35 14.52
CA ALA A 31 -1.46 -4.76 14.19
C ALA A 31 -1.78 -4.98 12.69
N ALA A 32 -2.60 -4.12 12.09
CA ALA A 32 -2.84 -4.14 10.64
C ALA A 32 -1.57 -3.77 9.84
N GLY A 33 -0.82 -2.76 10.30
CA GLY A 33 0.44 -2.35 9.70
C GLY A 33 1.50 -3.45 9.73
N GLU A 34 1.63 -4.15 10.85
CA GLU A 34 2.52 -5.30 11.00
C GLU A 34 2.16 -6.45 10.05
N GLN A 35 0.87 -6.79 9.95
CA GLN A 35 0.39 -7.81 9.00
C GLN A 35 0.68 -7.43 7.55
N SER A 36 0.47 -6.15 7.20
CA SER A 36 0.85 -5.62 5.89
C SER A 36 2.36 -5.74 5.65
N GLY A 37 3.19 -5.38 6.63
CA GLY A 37 4.64 -5.50 6.52
C GLY A 37 5.12 -6.94 6.34
N GLN A 38 4.46 -7.90 7.00
CA GLN A 38 4.74 -9.32 6.86
C GLN A 38 4.37 -9.82 5.45
N ALA A 39 3.16 -9.50 4.95
CA ALA A 39 2.74 -9.86 3.61
C ALA A 39 3.69 -9.31 2.53
N LEU A 40 4.19 -8.08 2.72
CA LEU A 40 5.18 -7.49 1.82
C LEU A 40 6.50 -8.29 1.82
N SER A 41 6.95 -8.76 2.98
CA SER A 41 8.16 -9.59 3.06
C SER A 41 7.98 -10.92 2.35
N GLU A 42 6.81 -11.55 2.48
CA GLU A 42 6.51 -12.80 1.77
C GLU A 42 6.52 -12.59 0.25
N LEU A 43 5.86 -11.56 -0.24
CA LEU A 43 5.85 -11.23 -1.69
C LEU A 43 7.26 -10.99 -2.23
N ARG A 44 8.11 -10.31 -1.46
CA ARG A 44 9.51 -10.10 -1.83
C ARG A 44 10.33 -11.39 -1.85
N ASP A 45 9.98 -12.38 -1.02
CA ASP A 45 10.61 -13.71 -1.04
C ASP A 45 10.18 -14.50 -2.28
N GLU A 46 8.97 -14.26 -2.78
CA GLU A 46 8.41 -14.82 -4.00
C GLU A 46 8.85 -14.09 -5.29
N ASP A 47 9.85 -13.20 -5.20
CA ASP A 47 10.40 -12.40 -6.31
C ASP A 47 9.39 -11.41 -6.93
N VAL A 48 8.32 -11.05 -6.22
CA VAL A 48 7.34 -10.07 -6.66
C VAL A 48 7.93 -8.66 -6.55
N ALA A 49 7.91 -7.90 -7.65
CA ALA A 49 8.42 -6.54 -7.66
C ALA A 49 7.40 -5.57 -7.05
N ILE A 50 7.35 -5.53 -5.71
CA ILE A 50 6.52 -4.64 -4.90
C ILE A 50 7.35 -3.92 -3.83
N ARG A 51 7.05 -2.64 -3.62
CA ARG A 51 7.73 -1.78 -2.66
C ARG A 51 6.74 -0.86 -1.96
N TRP A 52 6.84 -0.81 -0.64
CA TRP A 52 6.16 0.20 0.16
C TRP A 52 6.94 1.53 0.11
N VAL A 53 6.23 2.63 -0.17
CA VAL A 53 6.82 3.98 -0.25
C VAL A 53 6.49 4.76 1.01
N GLU A 54 5.20 4.95 1.28
CA GLU A 54 4.70 5.68 2.44
C GLU A 54 3.28 5.25 2.79
N SER A 55 2.87 5.48 4.03
CA SER A 55 1.51 5.24 4.50
C SER A 55 1.06 6.37 5.40
N GLU A 56 -0.04 7.00 5.02
CA GLU A 56 -0.70 8.04 5.77
C GLU A 56 -1.90 7.46 6.50
N VAL A 57 -2.08 7.87 7.76
CA VAL A 57 -3.18 7.45 8.60
C VAL A 57 -4.24 8.53 8.61
N MET A 58 -5.48 8.16 8.33
CA MET A 58 -6.62 9.05 8.40
C MET A 58 -7.25 8.91 9.77
N THR A 59 -7.30 10.01 10.53
CA THR A 59 -7.94 10.07 11.84
C THR A 59 -9.06 11.09 11.86
N ASP A 60 -10.13 10.78 12.58
CA ASP A 60 -11.24 11.71 12.84
C ASP A 60 -10.88 12.74 13.93
N GLU A 61 -11.78 13.70 14.18
CA GLU A 61 -11.64 14.73 15.22
C GLU A 61 -11.48 14.12 16.63
N ASP A 62 -12.02 12.93 16.86
CA ASP A 62 -11.88 12.18 18.11
C ASP A 62 -10.54 11.40 18.22
N GLY A 63 -9.68 11.46 17.19
CA GLY A 63 -8.40 10.74 17.14
C GLY A 63 -8.53 9.24 16.85
N ARG A 64 -9.70 8.78 16.39
CA ARG A 64 -9.92 7.40 15.93
C ARG A 64 -9.53 7.26 14.47
N VAL A 65 -8.99 6.10 14.08
CA VAL A 65 -8.52 5.83 12.73
C VAL A 65 -9.71 5.50 11.83
N THR A 66 -10.01 6.34 10.86
CA THR A 66 -11.08 6.14 9.86
C THR A 66 -10.59 5.44 8.60
N GLY A 67 -9.27 5.33 8.44
CA GLY A 67 -8.69 4.61 7.32
C GLY A 67 -7.20 4.81 7.20
N THR A 68 -6.63 4.17 6.19
CA THR A 68 -5.23 4.38 5.78
C THR A 68 -5.14 4.62 4.30
N PHE A 69 -4.21 5.48 3.94
CA PHE A 69 -3.82 5.70 2.57
C PHE A 69 -2.39 5.21 2.42
N CYS A 70 -2.15 4.26 1.54
CA CYS A 70 -0.83 3.68 1.37
C CYS A 70 -0.37 3.81 -0.07
N HIS A 71 0.85 4.28 -0.23
CA HIS A 71 1.52 4.41 -1.50
C HIS A 71 2.50 3.26 -1.65
N TYR A 72 2.29 2.47 -2.71
CA TYR A 72 3.16 1.38 -3.11
C TYR A 72 3.66 1.59 -4.53
N ARG A 73 4.79 0.99 -4.85
CA ARG A 73 5.31 0.84 -6.20
C ARG A 73 5.30 -0.64 -6.54
N ALA A 74 4.71 -1.00 -7.66
CA ALA A 74 4.69 -2.38 -8.11
C ALA A 74 4.79 -2.49 -9.63
N GLU A 75 5.18 -3.66 -10.12
CA GLU A 75 5.16 -3.98 -11.55
C GLU A 75 3.74 -3.94 -12.15
N GLY A 76 2.72 -4.15 -11.32
CA GLY A 76 1.32 -4.16 -11.75
C GLY A 76 0.33 -4.13 -10.60
N GLU A 77 -0.95 -3.96 -10.94
CA GLU A 77 -2.06 -3.94 -9.99
C GLU A 77 -2.28 -5.32 -9.34
N ASP A 78 -1.95 -6.41 -10.03
CA ASP A 78 -2.02 -7.78 -9.48
C ASP A 78 -1.16 -7.97 -8.24
N ALA A 79 0.09 -7.48 -8.24
CA ALA A 79 0.98 -7.56 -7.08
C ALA A 79 0.41 -6.81 -5.86
N ILE A 80 -0.24 -5.66 -6.10
CA ILE A 80 -0.92 -4.89 -5.05
C ILE A 80 -2.15 -5.62 -4.52
N ARG A 81 -2.92 -6.26 -5.40
CA ARG A 81 -4.09 -7.06 -5.00
C ARG A 81 -3.66 -8.27 -4.16
N GLU A 82 -2.61 -8.95 -4.58
CA GLU A 82 -2.07 -10.10 -3.85
C GLU A 82 -1.55 -9.70 -2.47
N HIS A 83 -0.86 -8.55 -2.39
CA HIS A 83 -0.49 -7.94 -1.10
C HIS A 83 -1.68 -7.68 -0.19
N ALA A 84 -2.75 -7.08 -0.73
CA ALA A 84 -3.95 -6.77 0.03
C ALA A 84 -4.67 -8.03 0.54
N ASP A 85 -4.77 -9.06 -0.31
CA ASP A 85 -5.37 -10.35 0.04
C ASP A 85 -4.58 -11.06 1.14
N ARG A 86 -3.24 -11.12 0.98
CA ARG A 86 -2.35 -11.78 1.93
C ARG A 86 -2.23 -11.06 3.26
N ALA A 87 -2.24 -9.74 3.25
CA ALA A 87 -2.29 -8.93 4.45
C ALA A 87 -3.64 -9.02 5.19
N GLY A 88 -4.68 -9.60 4.56
CA GLY A 88 -6.03 -9.64 5.10
C GLY A 88 -6.68 -8.25 5.21
N LEU A 89 -6.15 -7.27 4.47
CA LEU A 89 -6.58 -5.87 4.53
C LEU A 89 -7.26 -5.49 3.22
N PRO A 90 -8.60 -5.42 3.18
CA PRO A 90 -9.32 -5.10 1.96
C PRO A 90 -8.91 -3.72 1.46
N ALA A 91 -8.33 -3.68 0.26
CA ALA A 91 -8.07 -2.45 -0.45
C ALA A 91 -9.37 -1.93 -1.06
N THR A 92 -10.06 -1.04 -0.33
CA THR A 92 -11.34 -0.46 -0.77
C THR A 92 -11.21 0.19 -2.15
N ARG A 93 -10.06 0.83 -2.40
CA ARG A 93 -9.76 1.45 -3.68
C ARG A 93 -8.28 1.31 -4.00
N ILE A 94 -7.98 0.90 -5.24
CA ILE A 94 -6.64 0.87 -5.79
C ILE A 94 -6.67 1.75 -7.04
N ASP A 95 -5.88 2.81 -7.05
CA ASP A 95 -5.72 3.69 -8.21
C ASP A 95 -4.25 3.76 -8.59
N ARG A 96 -3.99 3.85 -9.90
CA ARG A 96 -2.66 4.21 -10.39
C ARG A 96 -2.43 5.70 -10.14
N ARG A 97 -1.29 6.05 -9.54
CA ARG A 97 -0.89 7.45 -9.37
C ARG A 97 -0.64 8.06 -10.75
N GLY A 98 -1.37 9.12 -11.07
CA GLY A 98 -1.13 9.94 -12.26
C GLY A 98 0.05 10.90 -12.08
N ALA A 99 0.31 11.73 -13.08
CA ALA A 99 1.26 12.82 -12.95
C ALA A 99 0.83 13.76 -11.80
N PRO A 100 1.74 14.14 -10.88
CA PRO A 100 1.41 15.11 -9.85
C PRO A 100 0.98 16.41 -10.52
N LEU A 101 -0.12 16.99 -10.05
CA LEU A 101 -0.50 18.34 -10.45
C LEU A 101 0.42 19.32 -9.71
N GLU A 102 1.20 20.10 -10.45
CA GLU A 102 1.92 21.25 -9.90
C GLU A 102 0.88 22.30 -9.49
N GLY A 103 0.52 22.30 -8.21
CA GLY A 103 -0.36 23.31 -7.62
C GLY A 103 0.45 24.54 -7.20
N GLU A 104 0.06 25.71 -7.71
CA GLU A 104 0.59 27.03 -7.34
C GLU A 104 0.24 27.46 -5.91
#